data_AF-A0A357KZ84-F1
#
_entry.id   AF-A0A357KZ84-F1
#
_cell.length_a   1.000
_cell.length_b   1.000
_cell.length_c   1.000
_cell.angle_alpha   90.00
_cell.angle_beta   90.00
_cell.angle_gamma   90.00
#
_symmetry.space_group_name_H-M   'P 1'
#
loop_
_entity.id
_entity.type
_entity.pdbx_description
1 polymer ?
#
loop_
_entity_poly.entity_id
_entity_poly.type
_entity_poly.pdbx_seq_one_letter_code
_entity_poly.pdbx_strand_id
1 'polypeptide(L)'
;MPPSPAAEEIAVQSLRGPIRIRTLTTLRWLAVGGQISAILIVHFVFGFPVELGLCLGAIAASAWLNIFAALRFSPQRFLSDAEATAYIAFDIVQLCVLLFLTGGLQNPFALLILAPVTIAASVLPLRQTILVAALALAGVGVLGLTHLPLPWRPGESLIFPPMINGGAWVALSFAVAFFAAYAHRIAQEAAQMRSALAASQLVLAREERLAALGGLAAAAAHELGTPLATIQLTAKEMANELKGEGLLEEDARLLVEQAQRCREILGRLSKGGAEADAMMDRIGLDLLLKEAAAPFIDARLGPAVIFEMRGPAGEEPPVLRRRPEIIYGLRNIIENAVAYGRSKVLVS
;
A
#
# COMPACT_ATOMS: atom_id res chain seq x y z
N MET A 1 -14.46 -14.10 -3.86
CA MET A 1 -15.03 -12.75 -4.11
C MET A 1 -13.87 -11.78 -4.19
N PRO A 2 -13.60 -11.15 -5.33
CA PRO A 2 -12.73 -9.97 -5.33
C PRO A 2 -13.35 -8.92 -4.40
N PRO A 3 -12.54 -8.14 -3.66
CA PRO A 3 -13.07 -7.01 -2.90
C PRO A 3 -13.89 -6.13 -3.84
N SER A 4 -15.02 -5.61 -3.36
CA SER A 4 -15.76 -4.60 -4.15
C SER A 4 -14.81 -3.44 -4.48
N PRO A 5 -15.03 -2.69 -5.59
CA PRO A 5 -14.20 -1.53 -5.90
C PRO A 5 -14.10 -0.55 -4.72
N ALA A 6 -15.15 -0.45 -3.89
CA ALA A 6 -15.11 0.29 -2.63
C ALA A 6 -14.20 -0.34 -1.56
N ALA A 7 -14.17 -1.67 -1.42
CA ALA A 7 -13.28 -2.37 -0.51
C ALA A 7 -11.81 -2.34 -0.98
N GLU A 8 -11.58 -2.32 -2.29
CA GLU A 8 -10.26 -2.13 -2.90
C GLU A 8 -9.76 -0.70 -2.68
N GLU A 9 -10.64 0.30 -2.84
CA GLU A 9 -10.35 1.70 -2.51
C GLU A 9 -10.06 1.90 -1.02
N ILE A 10 -10.79 1.20 -0.13
CA ILE A 10 -10.54 1.20 1.33
C ILE A 10 -9.22 0.49 1.66
N ALA A 11 -8.87 -0.60 0.97
CA ALA A 11 -7.61 -1.31 1.17
C ALA A 11 -6.40 -0.51 0.65
N VAL A 12 -6.56 0.22 -0.45
CA VAL A 12 -5.53 1.15 -0.95
C VAL A 12 -5.42 2.38 -0.03
N GLN A 13 -6.54 2.87 0.52
CA GLN A 13 -6.54 3.94 1.53
C GLN A 13 -5.88 3.50 2.83
N SER A 14 -6.08 2.27 3.30
CA SER A 14 -5.42 1.77 4.52
C SER A 14 -3.91 1.57 4.37
N LEU A 15 -3.41 1.47 3.13
CA LEU A 15 -1.98 1.39 2.78
C LEU A 15 -1.31 2.76 2.60
N ARG A 16 -2.08 3.86 2.54
CA ARG A 16 -1.54 5.20 2.77
C ARG A 16 -1.24 5.31 4.26
N GLY A 17 -0.03 4.89 4.63
CA GLY A 17 0.38 4.77 6.03
C GLY A 17 0.03 6.02 6.84
N PRO A 18 -0.57 5.87 8.04
CA PRO A 18 -1.09 7.00 8.79
C PRO A 18 0.02 8.02 9.12
N ILE A 19 -0.34 9.31 9.13
CA ILE A 19 0.61 10.37 9.41
C ILE A 19 1.02 10.30 10.88
N ARG A 20 2.33 10.15 11.11
CA ARG A 20 2.89 10.30 12.46
C ARG A 20 2.90 11.78 12.83
N ILE A 21 2.46 12.09 14.04
CA ILE A 21 2.52 13.45 14.61
C ILE A 21 3.93 14.03 14.49
N ARG A 22 4.97 13.21 14.70
CA ARG A 22 6.37 13.63 14.56
C ARG A 22 6.68 14.25 13.19
N THR A 23 6.15 13.71 12.10
CA THR A 23 6.46 14.20 10.76
C THR A 23 5.90 15.61 10.55
N LEU A 24 4.62 15.83 10.91
CA LEU A 24 3.99 17.16 10.80
C LEU A 24 4.64 18.19 11.73
N THR A 25 4.92 17.80 12.98
CA THR A 25 5.53 18.69 13.97
C THR A 25 6.95 19.12 13.56
N THR A 26 7.72 18.23 12.91
CA THR A 26 9.07 18.55 12.40
C THR A 26 9.00 19.53 11.22
N LEU A 27 8.11 19.28 10.26
CA LEU A 27 7.91 20.18 9.11
C LEU A 27 7.43 21.57 9.55
N ARG A 28 6.59 21.64 10.58
CA ARG A 28 6.15 22.91 11.18
C ARG A 28 7.26 23.66 11.88
N TRP A 29 8.15 22.99 12.61
CA TRP A 29 9.32 23.66 13.19
C TRP A 29 10.23 24.27 12.13
N LEU A 30 10.41 23.57 11.00
CA LEU A 30 11.11 24.11 9.84
C LEU A 30 10.39 25.35 9.28
N ALA A 31 9.07 25.27 9.12
CA ALA A 31 8.27 26.41 8.64
C ALA A 31 8.32 27.61 9.58
N VAL A 32 8.17 27.40 10.90
CA VAL A 32 8.29 28.45 11.92
C VAL A 32 9.67 29.10 11.88
N GLY A 33 10.74 28.30 11.84
CA GLY A 33 12.11 28.83 11.74
C GLY A 33 12.31 29.66 10.46
N GLY A 34 11.81 29.16 9.32
CA GLY A 34 11.87 29.87 8.04
C GLY A 34 11.07 31.17 8.03
N GLN A 35 9.84 31.15 8.55
CA GLN A 35 8.95 32.33 8.65
C GLN A 35 9.54 33.42 9.55
N ILE A 36 10.05 33.05 10.73
CA ILE A 36 10.73 33.99 11.65
C ILE A 36 11.93 34.61 10.94
N SER A 37 12.78 33.77 10.33
CA SER A 37 13.98 34.24 9.64
C SER A 37 13.63 35.21 8.51
N ALA A 38 12.65 34.87 7.67
CA ALA A 38 12.22 35.71 6.57
C ALA A 38 11.72 37.09 7.05
N ILE A 39 10.87 37.12 8.06
CA ILE A 39 10.32 38.38 8.59
C ILE A 39 11.40 39.23 9.25
N LEU A 40 12.30 38.62 10.04
CA LEU A 40 13.40 39.34 10.67
C LEU A 40 14.38 39.91 9.63
N ILE A 41 14.69 39.15 8.57
CA ILE A 41 15.54 39.65 7.47
C ILE A 41 14.87 40.82 6.76
N VAL A 42 13.59 40.69 6.38
CA VAL A 42 12.86 41.76 5.70
C VAL A 42 12.79 43.02 6.55
N HIS A 43 12.57 42.88 7.86
CA HIS A 43 12.47 44.01 8.76
C HIS A 43 13.82 44.65 9.10
N PHE A 44 14.80 43.87 9.56
CA PHE A 44 16.07 44.39 10.09
C PHE A 44 17.18 44.53 9.04
N VAL A 45 17.21 43.67 8.02
CA VAL A 45 18.25 43.72 6.98
C VAL A 45 17.82 44.61 5.82
N PHE A 46 16.59 44.44 5.32
CA PHE A 46 16.08 45.27 4.22
C PHE A 46 15.43 46.57 4.69
N GLY A 47 15.09 46.69 5.98
CA GLY A 47 14.51 47.92 6.54
C GLY A 47 13.07 48.18 6.08
N PHE A 48 12.33 47.15 5.65
CA PHE A 48 10.95 47.33 5.19
C PHE A 48 9.98 47.38 6.39
N PRO A 49 8.95 48.25 6.34
CA PRO A 49 7.97 48.41 7.40
C PRO A 49 6.98 47.23 7.36
N VAL A 50 7.34 46.16 8.07
CA VAL A 50 6.48 45.00 8.30
C VAL A 50 5.74 45.19 9.62
N GLU A 51 4.47 44.78 9.67
CA GLU A 51 3.67 44.68 10.91
C GLU A 51 4.19 43.54 11.80
N LEU A 52 5.37 43.74 12.39
CA LEU A 52 6.15 42.71 13.08
C LEU A 52 5.34 42.01 14.17
N GLY A 53 4.55 42.77 14.95
CA GLY A 53 3.72 42.22 16.01
C GLY A 53 2.65 41.24 15.50
N LEU A 54 1.94 41.58 14.42
CA LEU A 54 0.92 40.72 13.84
C LEU A 54 1.53 39.47 13.20
N CYS A 55 2.64 39.64 12.47
CA CYS A 55 3.35 38.53 11.85
C CYS A 55 3.91 37.55 12.89
N LEU A 56 4.60 38.05 13.92
CA LEU A 56 5.11 37.21 15.01
C LEU A 56 3.97 36.58 15.81
N GLY A 57 2.85 37.28 16.00
CA GLY A 57 1.65 36.71 16.64
C GLY A 57 1.08 35.53 15.86
N ALA A 58 0.96 35.65 14.54
CA ALA A 58 0.50 34.55 13.68
C ALA A 58 1.47 33.34 13.70
N ILE A 59 2.78 33.60 13.71
CA ILE A 59 3.79 32.53 13.86
C ILE A 59 3.72 31.89 15.25
N ALA A 60 3.58 32.70 16.29
CA ALA A 60 3.49 32.24 17.67
C ALA A 60 2.25 31.35 17.88
N ALA A 61 1.13 31.64 17.24
CA ALA A 61 -0.05 30.77 17.25
C ALA A 61 0.26 29.38 16.66
N SER A 62 1.04 29.32 15.56
CA SER A 62 1.51 28.06 14.98
C SER A 62 2.47 27.31 15.90
N ALA A 63 3.46 28.01 16.46
CA ALA A 63 4.41 27.45 17.42
C ALA A 63 3.69 26.91 18.66
N TRP A 64 2.71 27.63 19.19
CA TRP A 64 1.90 27.23 20.34
C TRP A 64 1.12 25.95 20.06
N LEU A 65 0.42 25.88 18.91
CA LEU A 65 -0.32 24.68 18.54
C LEU A 65 0.62 23.47 18.36
N ASN A 66 1.83 23.70 17.87
CA ASN A 66 2.85 22.66 17.75
C ASN A 66 3.37 22.17 19.10
N ILE A 67 3.65 23.09 20.04
CA ILE A 67 4.05 22.78 21.42
C ILE A 67 2.92 22.02 22.14
N PHE A 68 1.69 22.50 22.03
CA PHE A 68 0.51 21.84 22.60
C PHE A 68 0.37 20.41 22.07
N ALA A 69 0.52 20.20 20.76
CA ALA A 69 0.46 18.87 20.17
C ALA A 69 1.59 17.96 20.70
N ALA A 70 2.80 18.48 20.84
CA ALA A 70 3.96 17.75 21.36
C ALA A 70 3.81 17.36 22.84
N LEU A 71 3.18 18.22 23.66
CA LEU A 71 2.92 17.95 25.07
C LEU A 71 1.73 17.00 25.27
N ARG A 72 0.69 17.12 24.43
CA ARG A 72 -0.56 16.37 24.58
C ARG A 72 -0.50 14.94 24.03
N PHE A 73 0.29 14.72 22.98
CA PHE A 73 0.29 13.46 22.22
C PHE A 73 1.67 12.81 22.17
N SER A 74 1.71 11.48 22.21
CA SER A 74 2.95 10.73 21.98
C SER A 74 3.48 10.96 20.56
N PRO A 75 4.80 11.15 20.35
CA PRO A 75 5.40 11.33 19.02
C PRO A 75 5.13 10.17 18.05
N GLN A 76 4.84 8.98 18.57
CA GLN A 76 4.54 7.78 17.80
C GLN A 76 3.06 7.63 17.46
N ARG A 77 2.19 8.52 17.97
CA ARG A 77 0.77 8.48 17.68
C ARG A 77 0.52 8.79 16.20
N PHE A 78 -0.32 7.95 15.62
CA PHE A 78 -0.89 8.15 14.31
C PHE A 78 -2.10 9.06 14.40
N LEU A 79 -2.16 10.06 13.53
CA LEU A 79 -3.33 10.92 13.40
C LEU A 79 -4.38 10.20 12.56
N SER A 80 -5.64 10.38 12.96
CA SER A 80 -6.76 10.13 12.07
C SER A 80 -6.75 11.12 10.91
N ASP A 81 -7.37 10.73 9.81
CA ASP A 81 -7.54 11.53 8.61
C ASP A 81 -8.17 12.92 8.90
N ALA A 82 -9.18 12.95 9.79
CA ALA A 82 -9.84 14.18 10.21
C ALA A 82 -8.92 15.11 11.02
N GLU A 83 -8.14 14.55 11.96
CA GLU A 83 -7.17 15.34 12.71
C GLU A 83 -6.09 15.91 11.77
N ALA A 84 -5.52 15.07 10.90
CA ALA A 84 -4.52 15.50 9.93
C ALA A 84 -5.06 16.60 9.00
N THR A 85 -6.31 16.48 8.55
CA THR A 85 -7.01 17.52 7.79
C THR A 85 -7.07 18.84 8.57
N ALA A 86 -7.45 18.80 9.85
CA ALA A 86 -7.53 19.99 10.69
C ALA A 86 -6.16 20.66 10.90
N TYR A 87 -5.11 19.86 11.11
CA TYR A 87 -3.74 20.38 11.22
C TYR A 87 -3.29 21.09 9.94
N ILE A 88 -3.52 20.47 8.77
CA ILE A 88 -3.12 21.07 7.48
C ILE A 88 -3.98 22.29 7.14
N ALA A 89 -5.28 22.24 7.43
CA ALA A 89 -6.17 23.38 7.25
C ALA A 89 -5.73 24.59 8.08
N PHE A 90 -5.33 24.36 9.34
CA PHE A 90 -4.74 25.41 10.17
C PHE A 90 -3.47 25.99 9.54
N ASP A 91 -2.58 25.16 8.99
CA ASP A 91 -1.35 25.63 8.36
C ASP A 91 -1.63 26.49 7.12
N ILE A 92 -2.61 26.12 6.31
CA ILE A 92 -3.06 26.91 5.16
C ILE A 92 -3.61 28.25 5.62
N VAL A 93 -4.50 28.26 6.61
CA VAL A 93 -5.08 29.52 7.13
C VAL A 93 -4.00 30.41 7.73
N GLN A 94 -3.08 29.86 8.51
CA GLN A 94 -1.98 30.60 9.11
C GLN A 94 -1.06 31.21 8.05
N LEU A 95 -0.72 30.43 7.01
CA LEU A 95 0.07 30.93 5.90
C LEU A 95 -0.68 32.03 5.13
N CYS A 96 -1.98 31.86 4.89
CA CYS A 96 -2.81 32.90 4.28
C CYS A 96 -2.82 34.18 5.12
N VAL A 97 -2.90 34.09 6.45
CA VAL A 97 -2.81 35.26 7.33
C VAL A 97 -1.47 35.96 7.18
N LEU A 98 -0.35 35.21 7.16
CA LEU A 98 0.96 35.82 6.95
C LEU A 98 1.08 36.49 5.58
N LEU A 99 0.62 35.82 4.53
CA LEU A 99 0.63 36.37 3.18
C LEU A 99 -0.25 37.63 3.10
N PHE A 100 -1.43 37.61 3.70
CA PHE A 100 -2.33 38.77 3.77
C PHE A 100 -1.61 39.97 4.40
N LEU A 101 -0.88 39.76 5.50
CA LEU A 101 -0.14 40.82 6.19
C LEU A 101 1.09 41.31 5.41
N THR A 102 1.56 40.55 4.42
CA THR A 102 2.85 40.77 3.76
C THR A 102 2.73 40.87 2.23
N GLY A 103 1.62 41.40 1.71
CA GLY A 103 1.48 41.71 0.28
C GLY A 103 0.66 40.71 -0.56
N GLY A 104 -0.03 39.77 0.07
CA GLY A 104 -0.91 38.82 -0.61
C GLY A 104 -0.17 37.92 -1.61
N LEU A 105 -0.69 37.84 -2.83
CA LEU A 105 -0.11 37.02 -3.90
C LEU A 105 1.15 37.63 -4.55
N GLN A 106 1.41 38.91 -4.28
CA GLN A 106 2.64 39.59 -4.73
C GLN A 106 3.85 39.17 -3.88
N ASN A 107 3.59 38.56 -2.72
CA ASN A 107 4.64 38.03 -1.88
C ASN A 107 5.30 36.81 -2.57
N PRO A 108 6.65 36.79 -2.73
CA PRO A 108 7.35 35.67 -3.34
C PRO A 108 7.09 34.31 -2.64
N PHE A 109 6.78 34.32 -1.35
CA PHE A 109 6.47 33.11 -0.58
C PHE A 109 5.04 32.60 -0.77
N ALA A 110 4.19 33.23 -1.61
CA ALA A 110 2.84 32.74 -1.91
C ALA A 110 2.86 31.31 -2.50
N LEU A 111 3.92 30.93 -3.20
CA LEU A 111 4.15 29.56 -3.69
C LEU A 111 4.22 28.51 -2.57
N LEU A 112 4.49 28.89 -1.32
CA LEU A 112 4.53 27.96 -0.20
C LEU A 112 3.16 27.36 0.13
N ILE A 113 2.05 27.93 -0.37
CA ILE A 113 0.71 27.32 -0.27
C ILE A 113 0.69 25.92 -0.92
N LEU A 114 1.55 25.67 -1.91
CA LEU A 114 1.66 24.37 -2.56
C LEU A 114 2.14 23.27 -1.61
N ALA A 115 3.00 23.59 -0.64
CA ALA A 115 3.57 22.58 0.26
C ALA A 115 2.52 21.85 1.12
N PRO A 116 1.67 22.53 1.92
CA PRO A 116 0.64 21.85 2.72
C PRO A 116 -0.39 21.13 1.86
N VAL A 117 -0.74 21.68 0.68
CA VAL A 117 -1.67 21.03 -0.26
C VAL A 117 -1.08 19.74 -0.83
N THR A 118 0.20 19.77 -1.22
CA THR A 118 0.90 18.61 -1.76
C THR A 118 1.02 17.51 -0.70
N ILE A 119 1.36 17.89 0.54
CA ILE A 119 1.42 16.95 1.67
C ILE A 119 0.04 16.32 1.91
N ALA A 120 -1.02 17.14 1.99
CA ALA A 120 -2.38 16.64 2.13
C ALA A 120 -2.74 15.65 1.02
N ALA A 121 -2.50 16.01 -0.24
CA ALA A 121 -2.83 15.16 -1.39
C ALA A 121 -2.09 13.82 -1.39
N SER A 122 -0.84 13.82 -0.89
CA SER A 122 0.00 12.62 -0.83
C SER A 122 -0.40 11.63 0.27
N VAL A 123 -1.13 12.08 1.30
CA VAL A 123 -1.45 11.23 2.44
C VAL A 123 -2.94 11.06 2.72
N LEU A 124 -3.74 12.13 2.56
CA LEU A 124 -5.16 12.10 2.89
C LEU A 124 -5.99 11.39 1.82
N PRO A 125 -7.16 10.84 2.18
CA PRO A 125 -8.12 10.34 1.19
C PRO A 125 -8.61 11.45 0.26
N LEU A 126 -9.15 11.07 -0.90
CA LEU A 126 -9.55 12.00 -1.95
C LEU A 126 -10.52 13.08 -1.45
N ARG A 127 -11.52 12.68 -0.64
CA ARG A 127 -12.52 13.61 -0.08
C ARG A 127 -11.88 14.75 0.72
N GLN A 128 -10.93 14.42 1.59
CA GLN A 128 -10.25 15.42 2.41
C GLN A 128 -9.21 16.21 1.63
N THR A 129 -8.54 15.58 0.66
CA THR A 129 -7.67 16.28 -0.29
C THR A 129 -8.44 17.39 -1.01
N ILE A 130 -9.66 17.09 -1.49
CA ILE A 130 -10.52 18.08 -2.15
C ILE A 130 -10.90 19.21 -1.18
N LEU A 131 -11.24 18.90 0.08
CA LEU A 131 -11.54 19.92 1.09
C LEU A 131 -10.34 20.85 1.34
N VAL A 132 -9.14 20.29 1.50
CA VAL A 132 -7.91 21.06 1.73
C VAL A 132 -7.54 21.90 0.50
N ALA A 133 -7.63 21.35 -0.70
CA ALA A 133 -7.40 22.10 -1.94
C ALA A 133 -8.42 23.22 -2.13
N ALA A 134 -9.70 22.99 -1.82
CA ALA A 134 -10.74 24.01 -1.88
C ALA A 134 -10.47 25.15 -0.88
N LEU A 135 -10.03 24.82 0.34
CA LEU A 135 -9.62 25.83 1.33
C LEU A 135 -8.42 26.66 0.85
N ALA A 136 -7.41 26.01 0.26
CA ALA A 136 -6.26 26.71 -0.30
C ALA A 136 -6.66 27.64 -1.46
N LEU A 137 -7.50 27.16 -2.39
CA LEU A 137 -8.02 27.97 -3.51
C LEU A 137 -8.87 29.14 -3.02
N ALA A 138 -9.70 28.94 -2.00
CA ALA A 138 -10.45 30.02 -1.37
C ALA A 138 -9.50 31.05 -0.74
N GLY A 139 -8.46 30.61 -0.04
CA GLY A 139 -7.42 31.48 0.51
C GLY A 139 -6.69 32.28 -0.58
N VAL A 140 -6.29 31.63 -1.67
CA VAL A 140 -5.68 32.26 -2.84
C VAL A 140 -6.63 33.29 -3.47
N GLY A 141 -7.94 32.97 -3.56
CA GLY A 141 -8.99 33.90 -3.96
C GLY A 141 -9.06 35.15 -3.09
N VAL A 142 -9.14 34.97 -1.77
CA VAL A 142 -9.19 36.08 -0.80
C VAL A 142 -7.93 36.94 -0.91
N LEU A 143 -6.74 36.33 -0.99
CA LEU A 143 -5.47 37.03 -1.12
C LEU A 143 -5.30 37.75 -2.46
N GLY A 144 -5.95 37.28 -3.53
CA GLY A 144 -5.96 37.96 -4.83
C GLY A 144 -6.85 39.20 -4.86
N LEU A 145 -7.92 39.20 -4.06
CA LEU A 145 -8.89 40.29 -3.98
C LEU A 145 -8.50 41.34 -2.93
N THR A 146 -8.01 40.90 -1.77
CA THR A 146 -7.75 41.77 -0.62
C THR A 146 -6.52 41.31 0.15
N HIS A 147 -5.61 42.24 0.45
CA HIS A 147 -4.44 42.03 1.28
C HIS A 147 -3.88 43.38 1.74
N LEU A 148 -3.01 43.37 2.77
CA LEU A 148 -2.22 44.54 3.09
C LEU A 148 -1.19 44.81 1.98
N PRO A 149 -0.78 46.07 1.75
CA PRO A 149 0.24 46.38 0.77
C PRO A 149 1.54 45.63 1.08
N LEU A 150 2.25 45.24 0.03
CA LEU A 150 3.55 44.60 0.17
C LEU A 150 4.52 45.55 0.92
N PRO A 151 5.16 45.11 2.02
CA PRO A 151 6.16 45.93 2.71
C PRO A 151 7.26 46.34 1.76
N TRP A 152 7.46 47.64 1.61
CA TRP A 152 8.41 48.23 0.68
C TRP A 152 9.16 49.41 1.31
N ARG A 153 10.08 50.03 0.58
CA ARG A 153 10.87 51.16 1.08
C ARG A 153 9.95 52.26 1.66
N PRO A 154 10.28 52.85 2.81
CA PRO A 154 9.46 53.90 3.42
C PRO A 154 9.20 55.05 2.44
N GLY A 155 7.93 55.43 2.29
CA GLY A 155 7.50 56.51 1.38
C GLY A 155 7.36 56.09 -0.09
N GLU A 156 7.71 54.86 -0.46
CA GLU A 156 7.48 54.30 -1.79
C GLU A 156 6.36 53.24 -1.74
N SER A 157 5.54 53.16 -2.78
CA SER A 157 4.58 52.08 -2.97
C SER A 157 4.93 51.28 -4.22
N LEU A 158 5.12 49.97 -4.05
CA LEU A 158 5.30 49.06 -5.17
C LEU A 158 3.93 48.60 -5.66
N ILE A 159 3.48 49.14 -6.79
CA ILE A 159 2.18 48.83 -7.38
C ILE A 159 2.39 47.88 -8.56
N PHE A 160 1.88 46.67 -8.43
CA PHE A 160 1.89 45.71 -9.53
C PHE A 160 0.73 45.98 -10.50
N PRO A 161 0.98 45.94 -11.83
CA PRO A 161 -0.10 45.98 -12.82
C PRO A 161 -1.14 44.89 -12.53
N PRO A 162 -2.45 45.19 -12.61
CA PRO A 162 -3.52 44.21 -12.34
C PRO A 162 -3.39 42.93 -13.16
N MET A 163 -2.86 43.02 -14.39
CA MET A 163 -2.62 41.88 -15.26
C MET A 163 -1.59 40.89 -14.66
N ILE A 164 -0.53 41.38 -14.00
CA ILE A 164 0.47 40.54 -13.33
C ILE A 164 -0.15 39.87 -12.11
N ASN A 165 -0.92 40.62 -11.31
CA ASN A 165 -1.58 40.07 -10.12
C ASN A 165 -2.64 39.00 -10.49
N GLY A 166 -3.43 39.26 -11.53
CA GLY A 166 -4.37 38.28 -12.08
C GLY A 166 -3.66 37.05 -12.64
N GLY A 167 -2.53 37.24 -13.33
CA GLY A 167 -1.66 36.16 -13.79
C GLY A 167 -1.13 35.31 -12.65
N ALA A 168 -0.65 35.92 -11.56
CA ALA A 168 -0.19 35.22 -10.36
C ALA A 168 -1.32 34.44 -9.68
N TRP A 169 -2.52 35.02 -9.62
CA TRP A 169 -3.70 34.36 -9.07
C TRP A 169 -4.11 33.11 -9.87
N VAL A 170 -4.18 33.22 -11.20
CA VAL A 170 -4.48 32.09 -12.08
C VAL A 170 -3.37 31.04 -12.01
N ALA A 171 -2.10 31.45 -12.07
CA ALA A 171 -0.96 30.55 -12.02
C ALA A 171 -0.90 29.76 -10.70
N LEU A 172 -1.11 30.43 -9.57
CA LEU A 172 -1.10 29.79 -8.26
C LEU A 172 -2.30 28.86 -8.08
N SER A 173 -3.49 29.26 -8.54
CA SER A 173 -4.69 28.41 -8.51
C SER A 173 -4.50 27.14 -9.34
N PHE A 174 -3.95 27.28 -10.55
CA PHE A 174 -3.60 26.15 -11.41
C PHE A 174 -2.53 25.26 -10.75
N ALA A 175 -1.49 25.85 -10.17
CA ALA A 175 -0.45 25.10 -9.47
C ALA A 175 -1.03 24.31 -8.29
N VAL A 176 -1.89 24.92 -7.46
CA VAL A 176 -2.57 24.23 -6.36
C VAL A 176 -3.34 23.01 -6.87
N ALA A 177 -4.16 23.17 -7.91
CA ALA A 177 -4.93 22.07 -8.49
C ALA A 177 -4.02 20.99 -9.10
N PHE A 178 -3.00 21.40 -9.86
CA PHE A 178 -2.07 20.50 -10.54
C PHE A 178 -1.24 19.69 -9.54
N PHE A 179 -0.60 20.33 -8.57
CA PHE A 179 0.22 19.66 -7.56
C PHE A 179 -0.64 18.77 -6.66
N ALA A 180 -1.86 19.18 -6.30
CA ALA A 180 -2.79 18.31 -5.56
C ALA A 180 -3.14 17.05 -6.37
N ALA A 181 -3.55 17.20 -7.62
CA ALA A 181 -3.92 16.07 -8.47
C ALA A 181 -2.72 15.14 -8.72
N TYR A 182 -1.56 15.70 -9.03
CA TYR A 182 -0.35 14.96 -9.33
C TYR A 182 0.18 14.19 -8.10
N ALA A 183 0.27 14.86 -6.95
CA ALA A 183 0.69 14.21 -5.70
C ALA A 183 -0.30 13.12 -5.27
N HIS A 184 -1.61 13.35 -5.45
CA HIS A 184 -2.61 12.34 -5.16
C HIS A 184 -2.45 11.11 -6.05
N ARG A 185 -2.24 11.31 -7.37
CA ARG A 185 -2.01 10.23 -8.33
C ARG A 185 -0.77 9.41 -7.98
N ILE A 186 0.37 10.07 -7.73
CA ILE A 186 1.60 9.39 -7.31
C ILE A 186 1.37 8.57 -6.03
N ALA A 187 0.65 9.14 -5.06
CA ALA A 187 0.35 8.43 -3.82
C ALA A 187 -0.57 7.21 -4.04
N GLN A 188 -1.51 7.27 -5.00
CA GLN A 188 -2.33 6.11 -5.38
C GLN A 188 -1.46 5.02 -6.03
N GLU A 189 -0.63 5.37 -7.01
CA GLU A 189 0.27 4.44 -7.70
C GLU A 189 1.25 3.78 -6.70
N ALA A 190 1.82 4.55 -5.78
CA ALA A 190 2.71 4.04 -4.74
C ALA A 190 1.99 3.10 -3.76
N ALA A 191 0.73 3.39 -3.40
CA ALA A 191 -0.06 2.53 -2.52
C ALA A 191 -0.41 1.20 -3.20
N GLN A 192 -0.74 1.21 -4.49
CA GLN A 192 -0.97 0.00 -5.29
C GLN A 192 0.31 -0.84 -5.43
N MET A 193 1.46 -0.22 -5.68
CA MET A 193 2.73 -0.93 -5.74
C MET A 193 3.06 -1.61 -4.40
N ARG A 194 2.83 -0.93 -3.28
CA ARG A 194 3.03 -1.49 -1.94
C ARG A 194 2.09 -2.66 -1.66
N SER A 195 0.84 -2.59 -2.11
CA SER A 195 -0.13 -3.69 -1.94
C SER A 195 0.30 -4.94 -2.72
N ALA A 196 0.72 -4.75 -3.97
CA ALA A 196 1.22 -5.83 -4.82
C ALA A 196 2.48 -6.47 -4.23
N LEU A 197 3.45 -5.66 -3.79
CA LEU A 197 4.67 -6.16 -3.16
C LEU A 197 4.37 -6.95 -1.88
N ALA A 198 3.47 -6.45 -1.03
CA ALA A 198 3.07 -7.15 0.19
C ALA A 198 2.41 -8.50 -0.11
N ALA A 199 1.57 -8.57 -1.15
CA ALA A 199 0.97 -9.83 -1.59
C ALA A 199 2.04 -10.82 -2.10
N SER A 200 2.99 -10.37 -2.92
CA SER A 200 4.09 -11.21 -3.40
C SER A 200 4.99 -11.72 -2.27
N GLN A 201 5.30 -10.88 -1.28
CA GLN A 201 6.08 -11.27 -0.12
C GLN A 201 5.38 -12.33 0.72
N LEU A 202 4.05 -12.27 0.85
CA LEU A 202 3.27 -13.29 1.55
C LEU A 202 3.29 -14.64 0.82
N VAL A 203 3.26 -14.64 -0.52
CA VAL A 203 3.38 -15.87 -1.32
C VAL A 203 4.77 -16.46 -1.17
N LEU A 204 5.81 -15.65 -1.34
CA LEU A 204 7.21 -16.11 -1.22
C LEU A 204 7.50 -16.66 0.18
N ALA A 205 7.08 -15.96 1.24
CA ALA A 205 7.26 -16.43 2.62
C ALA A 205 6.55 -17.77 2.87
N ARG A 206 5.43 -18.04 2.19
CA ARG A 206 4.74 -19.33 2.26
C ARG A 206 5.51 -20.42 1.53
N GLU A 207 6.04 -20.13 0.34
CA GLU A 207 6.85 -21.07 -0.44
C GLU A 207 8.14 -21.44 0.28
N GLU A 208 8.88 -20.47 0.82
CA GLU A 208 10.09 -20.71 1.62
C GLU A 208 9.79 -21.59 2.84
N ARG A 209 8.67 -21.35 3.53
CA ARG A 209 8.26 -22.17 4.67
C ARG A 209 7.95 -23.60 4.27
N LEU A 210 7.29 -23.82 3.14
CA LEU A 210 6.98 -25.16 2.63
C LEU A 210 8.26 -25.88 2.16
N ALA A 211 9.16 -25.19 1.47
CA ALA A 211 10.44 -25.72 1.03
C ALA A 211 11.32 -26.12 2.23
N ALA A 212 11.39 -25.29 3.27
CA ALA A 212 12.12 -25.59 4.50
C ALA A 212 11.54 -26.83 5.22
N LEU A 213 10.21 -26.95 5.29
CA LEU A 213 9.56 -28.15 5.86
C LEU A 213 9.83 -29.40 5.02
N GLY A 214 9.78 -29.30 3.69
CA GLY A 214 10.12 -30.39 2.78
C GLY A 214 11.57 -30.85 2.92
N GLY A 215 12.52 -29.91 3.01
CA GLY A 215 13.93 -30.19 3.25
C GLY A 215 14.19 -30.88 4.58
N LEU A 216 13.57 -30.39 5.67
CA LEU A 216 13.67 -31.02 6.99
C LEU A 216 13.03 -32.42 7.02
N ALA A 217 11.89 -32.61 6.35
CA ALA A 217 11.24 -33.92 6.27
C ALA A 217 12.08 -34.93 5.48
N ALA A 218 12.69 -34.49 4.36
CA ALA A 218 13.61 -35.32 3.58
C ALA A 218 14.87 -35.69 4.38
N ALA A 219 15.47 -34.72 5.07
CA ALA A 219 16.63 -34.96 5.93
C ALA A 219 16.29 -35.94 7.08
N ALA A 220 15.17 -35.73 7.77
CA ALA A 220 14.72 -36.62 8.83
C ALA A 220 14.43 -38.05 8.33
N ALA A 221 13.84 -38.19 7.14
CA ALA A 221 13.60 -39.50 6.55
C ALA A 221 14.90 -40.24 6.19
N HIS A 222 15.93 -39.52 5.75
CA HIS A 222 17.25 -40.10 5.46
C HIS A 222 18.01 -40.50 6.75
N GLU A 223 18.12 -39.58 7.70
CA GLU A 223 18.85 -39.78 8.97
C GLU A 223 18.21 -40.86 9.86
N LEU A 224 16.87 -40.90 9.94
CA LEU A 224 16.13 -41.89 10.75
C LEU A 224 15.83 -43.19 10.00
N GLY A 225 15.98 -43.23 8.68
CA GLY A 225 15.71 -44.41 7.86
C GLY A 225 16.63 -45.59 8.22
N THR A 226 17.93 -45.31 8.38
CA THR A 226 18.97 -46.29 8.72
C THR A 226 18.78 -46.92 10.11
N PRO A 227 18.59 -46.16 11.21
CA PRO A 227 18.35 -46.76 12.52
C PRO A 227 17.03 -47.53 12.58
N LEU A 228 15.96 -47.06 11.91
CA LEU A 228 14.69 -47.81 11.84
C LEU A 228 14.82 -49.13 11.04
N ALA A 229 15.65 -49.15 9.99
CA ALA A 229 15.97 -50.38 9.27
C ALA A 229 16.71 -51.38 10.17
N THR A 230 17.66 -50.88 10.95
CA THR A 230 18.45 -51.69 11.90
C THR A 230 17.56 -52.26 13.01
N ILE A 231 16.69 -51.43 13.61
CA ILE A 231 15.72 -51.86 14.64
C ILE A 231 14.79 -52.94 14.07
N GLN A 232 14.27 -52.75 12.86
CA GLN A 232 13.37 -53.74 12.26
C GLN A 232 14.07 -55.06 11.97
N LEU A 233 15.31 -55.04 11.47
CA LEU A 233 16.08 -56.26 11.23
C LEU A 233 16.32 -57.02 12.53
N THR A 234 16.81 -56.32 13.56
CA THR A 234 17.09 -56.89 14.88
C THR A 234 15.82 -57.47 15.52
N ALA A 235 14.71 -56.73 15.49
CA ALA A 235 13.43 -57.20 16.01
C ALA A 235 12.88 -58.41 15.24
N LYS A 236 13.14 -58.48 13.92
CA LYS A 236 12.75 -59.62 13.08
C LYS A 236 13.59 -60.87 13.37
N GLU A 237 14.87 -60.70 13.68
CA GLU A 237 15.74 -61.79 14.16
C GLU A 237 15.27 -62.29 15.53
N MET A 238 15.01 -61.40 16.48
CA MET A 238 14.45 -61.76 17.79
C MET A 238 13.12 -62.54 17.67
N ALA A 239 12.20 -62.07 16.83
CA ALA A 239 10.92 -62.76 16.61
C ALA A 239 11.07 -64.16 16.01
N ASN A 240 12.15 -64.42 15.27
CA ASN A 240 12.44 -65.75 14.73
C ASN A 240 13.07 -66.68 15.76
N GLU A 241 13.94 -66.16 16.63
CA GLU A 241 14.58 -66.92 17.72
C GLU A 241 13.59 -67.27 18.84
N LEU A 242 12.67 -66.35 19.17
CA LEU A 242 11.66 -66.50 20.24
C LEU A 242 10.42 -67.29 19.80
N LYS A 243 10.49 -68.04 18.69
CA LYS A 243 9.34 -68.79 18.16
C LYS A 243 8.81 -69.79 19.18
N GLY A 244 7.53 -69.65 19.53
CA GLY A 244 6.88 -70.49 20.52
C GLY A 244 6.98 -69.99 21.96
N GLU A 245 7.70 -68.88 22.21
CA GLU A 245 7.75 -68.20 23.51
C GLU A 245 6.63 -67.16 23.70
N GLY A 246 5.41 -67.49 23.25
CA GLY A 246 4.16 -66.77 23.51
C GLY A 246 4.27 -65.24 23.46
N LEU A 247 4.34 -64.62 24.66
CA LEU A 247 4.34 -63.17 24.84
C LEU A 247 5.58 -62.47 24.24
N LEU A 248 6.76 -63.09 24.33
CA LEU A 248 8.02 -62.50 23.86
C LEU A 248 8.09 -62.47 22.32
N GLU A 249 7.50 -63.47 21.65
CA GLU A 249 7.33 -63.47 20.19
C GLU A 249 6.39 -62.34 19.74
N GLU A 250 5.27 -62.13 20.44
CA GLU A 250 4.31 -61.06 20.15
C GLU A 250 4.96 -59.67 20.30
N ASP A 251 5.71 -59.43 21.37
CA ASP A 251 6.41 -58.16 21.60
C ASP A 251 7.46 -57.88 20.50
N ALA A 252 8.23 -58.89 20.09
CA ALA A 252 9.21 -58.75 19.00
C ALA A 252 8.54 -58.44 17.65
N ARG A 253 7.40 -59.07 17.35
CA ARG A 253 6.61 -58.76 16.14
C ARG A 253 6.02 -57.36 16.19
N LEU A 254 5.56 -56.90 17.36
CA LEU A 254 5.07 -55.53 17.53
C LEU A 254 6.17 -54.51 17.23
N LEU A 255 7.41 -54.75 17.67
CA LEU A 255 8.55 -53.88 17.35
C LEU A 255 8.82 -53.79 15.84
N VAL A 256 8.73 -54.91 15.11
CA VAL A 256 8.84 -54.93 13.65
C VAL A 256 7.75 -54.07 13.00
N GLU A 257 6.50 -54.19 13.47
CA GLU A 257 5.37 -53.42 12.97
C GLU A 257 5.53 -51.92 13.24
N GLN A 258 5.95 -51.53 14.46
CA GLN A 258 6.15 -50.12 14.80
C GLN A 258 7.33 -49.51 14.03
N ALA A 259 8.42 -50.24 13.85
CA ALA A 259 9.57 -49.77 13.06
C ALA A 259 9.20 -49.59 11.58
N GLN A 260 8.38 -50.48 11.02
CA GLN A 260 7.83 -50.36 9.67
C GLN A 260 6.92 -49.13 9.55
N ARG A 261 5.99 -48.97 10.50
CA ARG A 261 5.03 -47.85 10.53
C ARG A 261 5.73 -46.49 10.65
N CYS A 262 6.77 -46.39 11.47
CA CYS A 262 7.59 -45.18 11.57
C CYS A 262 8.24 -44.83 10.23
N ARG A 263 8.76 -45.83 9.51
CA ARG A 263 9.37 -45.64 8.18
C ARG A 263 8.35 -45.19 7.15
N GLU A 264 7.14 -45.72 7.18
CA GLU A 264 6.05 -45.29 6.29
C GLU A 264 5.60 -43.85 6.58
N ILE A 265 5.47 -43.46 7.85
CA ILE A 265 5.12 -42.08 8.24
C ILE A 265 6.20 -41.11 7.77
N LEU A 266 7.49 -41.41 8.02
CA LEU A 266 8.60 -40.60 7.54
C LEU A 266 8.65 -40.52 6.01
N GLY A 267 8.39 -41.64 5.32
CA GLY A 267 8.29 -41.68 3.86
C GLY A 267 7.16 -40.81 3.32
N ARG A 268 5.99 -40.78 3.97
CA ARG A 268 4.88 -39.89 3.60
C ARG A 268 5.19 -38.42 3.87
N LEU A 269 5.88 -38.11 4.97
CA LEU A 269 6.31 -36.72 5.27
C LEU A 269 7.34 -36.20 4.26
N SER A 270 8.30 -37.05 3.86
CA SER A 270 9.29 -36.73 2.83
C SER A 270 8.66 -36.60 1.43
N LYS A 271 7.72 -37.48 1.07
CA LYS A 271 6.99 -37.41 -0.20
C LYS A 271 5.99 -36.26 -0.24
N GLY A 272 5.36 -35.91 0.88
CA GLY A 272 4.42 -34.78 0.96
C GLY A 272 5.04 -33.43 0.58
N GLY A 273 6.36 -33.26 0.69
CA GLY A 273 7.08 -32.09 0.17
C GLY A 273 7.32 -32.13 -1.35
N ALA A 274 7.49 -33.31 -1.94
CA ALA A 274 7.79 -33.50 -3.37
C ALA A 274 6.53 -33.74 -4.23
N GLU A 275 5.51 -34.41 -3.69
CA GLU A 275 4.21 -34.62 -4.33
C GLU A 275 3.33 -33.36 -4.25
N ALA A 276 3.44 -32.53 -3.20
CA ALA A 276 2.78 -31.22 -3.20
C ALA A 276 3.30 -30.32 -4.32
N ASP A 277 4.60 -30.37 -4.61
CA ASP A 277 5.24 -29.62 -5.70
C ASP A 277 4.82 -30.17 -7.08
N ALA A 278 4.79 -31.50 -7.26
CA ALA A 278 4.39 -32.14 -8.52
C ALA A 278 2.87 -32.10 -8.81
N MET A 279 2.02 -32.10 -7.78
CA MET A 279 0.56 -32.06 -7.90
C MET A 279 0.01 -30.62 -7.97
N MET A 280 0.72 -29.62 -7.41
CA MET A 280 0.38 -28.19 -7.61
C MET A 280 0.85 -27.64 -8.96
N ASP A 281 1.83 -28.27 -9.60
CA ASP A 281 2.40 -27.85 -10.89
C ASP A 281 1.67 -28.45 -12.10
N ARG A 282 0.59 -29.22 -11.91
CA ARG A 282 -0.22 -29.79 -13.01
C ARG A 282 -1.70 -29.45 -12.88
N ILE A 283 -2.29 -28.92 -13.94
CA ILE A 283 -3.71 -28.52 -13.99
C ILE A 283 -4.32 -28.91 -15.34
N GLY A 284 -5.53 -29.45 -15.33
CA GLY A 284 -6.30 -29.72 -16.55
C GLY A 284 -6.63 -28.40 -17.26
N LEU A 285 -6.56 -28.38 -18.59
CA LEU A 285 -6.85 -27.19 -19.39
C LEU A 285 -8.24 -26.60 -19.08
N ASP A 286 -9.23 -27.46 -18.81
CA ASP A 286 -10.58 -27.06 -18.43
C ASP A 286 -10.62 -26.27 -17.10
N LEU A 287 -9.85 -26.72 -16.11
CA LEU A 287 -9.76 -26.09 -14.80
C LEU A 287 -8.92 -24.81 -14.86
N LEU A 288 -7.87 -24.78 -15.68
CA LEU A 288 -7.04 -23.61 -15.94
C LEU A 288 -7.86 -22.47 -16.59
N LEU A 289 -8.71 -22.81 -17.58
CA LEU A 289 -9.59 -21.83 -18.24
C LEU A 289 -10.65 -21.29 -17.28
N LYS A 290 -11.24 -22.16 -16.45
CA LYS A 290 -12.17 -21.74 -15.38
C LYS A 290 -11.48 -20.84 -14.35
N GLU A 291 -10.23 -21.13 -13.96
CA GLU A 291 -9.44 -20.32 -13.03
C GLU A 291 -9.08 -18.94 -13.63
N ALA A 292 -8.69 -18.90 -14.91
CA ALA A 292 -8.40 -17.64 -15.60
C ALA A 292 -9.66 -16.76 -15.73
N ALA A 293 -10.81 -17.39 -15.96
CA ALA A 293 -12.09 -16.71 -16.15
C ALA A 293 -12.91 -16.47 -14.88
N ALA A 294 -12.52 -17.04 -13.74
CA ALA A 294 -13.23 -16.94 -12.47
C ALA A 294 -13.64 -15.51 -12.07
N PRO A 295 -12.85 -14.45 -12.34
CA PRO A 295 -13.26 -13.07 -12.07
C PRO A 295 -14.49 -12.59 -12.87
N PHE A 296 -14.78 -13.23 -14.01
CA PHE A 296 -15.78 -12.77 -14.98
C PHE A 296 -17.07 -13.62 -15.01
N ILE A 297 -17.10 -14.75 -14.32
CA ILE A 297 -18.26 -15.68 -14.29
C ILE A 297 -19.45 -15.08 -13.51
N ASP A 298 -19.19 -14.25 -12.50
CA ASP A 298 -20.20 -13.62 -11.63
C ASP A 298 -20.34 -12.09 -11.82
N ALA A 299 -19.78 -11.55 -12.92
CA ALA A 299 -19.86 -10.13 -13.20
C ALA A 299 -21.32 -9.72 -13.52
N ARG A 300 -22.03 -9.16 -12.53
CA ARG A 300 -23.45 -8.73 -12.61
C ARG A 300 -23.79 -7.72 -13.73
N LEU A 301 -22.82 -7.27 -14.53
CA LEU A 301 -22.95 -6.19 -15.52
C LEU A 301 -22.20 -6.45 -16.86
N GLY A 302 -21.88 -7.71 -17.20
CA GLY A 302 -21.13 -8.06 -18.43
C GLY A 302 -21.79 -9.12 -19.32
N PRO A 303 -21.23 -9.38 -20.52
CA PRO A 303 -21.67 -10.48 -21.38
C PRO A 303 -21.50 -11.84 -20.69
N ALA A 304 -22.44 -12.77 -20.91
CA ALA A 304 -22.38 -14.08 -20.28
C ALA A 304 -21.20 -14.92 -20.82
N VAL A 305 -20.33 -15.39 -19.92
CA VAL A 305 -19.20 -16.25 -20.26
C VAL A 305 -19.66 -17.71 -20.27
N ILE A 306 -19.54 -18.38 -21.41
CA ILE A 306 -19.95 -19.78 -21.62
C ILE A 306 -18.72 -20.61 -21.94
N PHE A 307 -18.57 -21.77 -21.30
CA PHE A 307 -17.47 -22.70 -21.56
C PHE A 307 -17.96 -23.88 -22.40
N GLU A 308 -17.33 -24.13 -23.55
CA GLU A 308 -17.56 -25.32 -24.38
C GLU A 308 -16.22 -25.98 -24.72
N MET A 309 -15.80 -26.99 -23.95
CA MET A 309 -14.63 -27.78 -24.33
C MET A 309 -14.95 -28.64 -25.56
N ARG A 310 -14.32 -28.39 -26.70
CA ARG A 310 -14.43 -29.24 -27.90
C ARG A 310 -13.22 -30.15 -28.02
N GLY A 311 -13.44 -31.44 -27.78
CA GLY A 311 -12.46 -32.49 -27.99
C GLY A 311 -13.10 -33.75 -28.58
N PRO A 312 -12.29 -34.73 -29.02
CA PRO A 312 -12.78 -36.05 -29.41
C PRO A 312 -13.63 -36.66 -28.28
N ALA A 313 -14.77 -37.27 -28.64
CA ALA A 313 -15.67 -37.84 -27.64
C ALA A 313 -14.97 -38.96 -26.85
N GLY A 314 -14.76 -38.73 -25.55
CA GLY A 314 -14.15 -39.70 -24.64
C GLY A 314 -12.70 -39.44 -24.23
N GLU A 315 -12.07 -38.36 -24.71
CA GLU A 315 -10.71 -37.98 -24.28
C GLU A 315 -10.73 -37.01 -23.09
N GLU A 316 -9.89 -37.26 -22.08
CA GLU A 316 -9.68 -36.36 -20.96
C GLU A 316 -8.98 -35.07 -21.42
N PRO A 317 -9.31 -33.90 -20.82
CA PRO A 317 -8.68 -32.64 -21.19
C PRO A 317 -7.16 -32.68 -20.95
N PRO A 318 -6.35 -32.05 -21.82
CA PRO A 318 -4.91 -32.11 -21.71
C PRO A 318 -4.44 -31.48 -20.40
N VAL A 319 -3.52 -32.18 -19.72
CA VAL A 319 -2.92 -31.73 -18.47
C VAL A 319 -1.71 -30.86 -18.79
N LEU A 320 -1.73 -29.63 -18.31
CA LEU A 320 -0.69 -28.63 -18.53
C LEU A 320 0.07 -28.36 -17.24
N ARG A 321 1.27 -27.81 -17.41
CA ARG A 321 2.07 -27.31 -16.29
C ARG A 321 1.49 -25.97 -15.80
N ARG A 322 1.21 -25.85 -14.51
CA ARG A 322 0.54 -24.67 -13.91
C ARG A 322 1.52 -23.51 -13.78
N ARG A 323 1.66 -22.73 -14.86
CA ARG A 323 2.51 -21.54 -14.92
C ARG A 323 1.70 -20.26 -14.74
N PRO A 324 2.03 -19.38 -13.77
CA PRO A 324 1.31 -18.12 -13.55
C PRO A 324 1.23 -17.24 -14.80
N GLU A 325 2.25 -17.28 -15.66
CA GLU A 325 2.30 -16.52 -16.91
C GLU A 325 1.21 -16.95 -17.89
N ILE A 326 0.88 -18.25 -17.93
CA ILE A 326 -0.18 -18.79 -18.78
C ILE A 326 -1.55 -18.38 -18.26
N ILE A 327 -1.76 -18.44 -16.94
CA ILE A 327 -3.03 -18.00 -16.31
C ILE A 327 -3.25 -16.51 -16.55
N TYR A 328 -2.20 -15.70 -16.38
CA TYR A 328 -2.26 -14.26 -16.61
C TYR A 328 -2.51 -13.92 -18.09
N GLY A 329 -1.81 -14.61 -19.01
CA GLY A 329 -2.03 -14.45 -20.45
C GLY A 329 -3.46 -14.80 -20.88
N LEU A 330 -3.99 -15.94 -20.42
CA LEU A 330 -5.37 -16.35 -20.69
C LEU A 330 -6.38 -15.37 -20.08
N ARG A 331 -6.12 -14.89 -18.85
CA ARG A 331 -6.98 -13.90 -18.19
C ARG A 331 -7.08 -12.61 -19.00
N ASN A 332 -5.97 -12.06 -19.51
CA ASN A 332 -5.99 -10.86 -20.33
C ASN A 332 -6.78 -11.04 -21.62
N ILE A 333 -6.69 -12.23 -22.25
CA ILE A 333 -7.47 -12.55 -23.45
C ILE A 333 -8.97 -12.57 -23.13
N ILE A 334 -9.35 -13.24 -22.03
CA ILE A 334 -10.74 -13.33 -21.58
C ILE A 334 -11.27 -11.96 -21.16
N GLU A 335 -10.48 -11.16 -20.45
CA GLU A 335 -10.81 -9.80 -20.01
C GLU A 335 -11.11 -8.91 -21.22
N ASN A 336 -10.25 -8.94 -22.24
CA ASN A 336 -10.50 -8.22 -23.49
C ASN A 336 -11.79 -8.70 -24.16
N ALA A 337 -12.02 -10.02 -24.24
CA ALA A 337 -13.24 -10.57 -24.83
C ALA A 337 -14.50 -10.13 -24.06
N VAL A 338 -14.45 -10.06 -22.73
CA VAL A 338 -15.54 -9.60 -21.86
C VAL A 338 -15.75 -8.09 -21.98
N ALA A 339 -14.68 -7.30 -22.05
CA ALA A 339 -14.76 -5.84 -22.16
C ALA A 339 -15.41 -5.37 -23.49
N TYR A 340 -15.19 -6.10 -24.58
CA TYR A 340 -15.71 -5.76 -25.91
C TYR A 340 -16.92 -6.61 -26.35
N GLY A 341 -17.33 -7.60 -25.55
CA GLY A 341 -18.44 -8.50 -25.85
C GLY A 341 -19.80 -7.85 -25.58
N ARG A 342 -20.74 -7.94 -26.54
CA ARG A 342 -22.08 -7.32 -26.42
C ARG A 342 -23.06 -8.10 -25.55
N SER A 343 -23.01 -9.44 -25.59
CA SER A 343 -24.03 -10.28 -24.92
C SER A 343 -23.50 -11.62 -24.41
N LYS A 344 -22.60 -12.28 -25.15
CA LYS A 344 -22.00 -13.57 -24.77
C LYS A 344 -20.53 -13.66 -25.21
N VAL A 345 -19.72 -14.33 -24.40
CA VAL A 345 -18.32 -14.69 -24.71
C VAL A 345 -18.21 -16.22 -24.58
N LEU A 346 -17.83 -16.89 -25.68
CA LEU A 346 -17.62 -18.33 -25.69
C LEU A 346 -16.13 -18.62 -25.49
N VAL A 347 -15.81 -19.45 -24.50
CA VAL A 347 -14.46 -19.98 -24.25
C VAL A 347 -14.49 -21.47 -24.59
N SER A 348 -13.78 -21.86 -25.64
CA SER A 348 -13.78 -23.23 -26.18
C SER A 348 -12.41 -23.78 -26.48
#